data_AF-A0A2Y9C2Q2-F1
#
_entry.id   AF-A0A2Y9C2Q2-F1
#
_cell.length_a   1.000
_cell.length_b   1.000
_cell.length_c   1.000
_cell.angle_alpha   90.00
_cell.angle_beta   90.00
_cell.angle_gamma   90.00
#
_symmetry.space_group_name_H-M   'P 1'
#
loop_
_entity.id
_entity.type
_entity.pdbx_description
1 polymer ?
#
loop_
_entity_poly.entity_id
_entity_poly.type
_entity_poly.pdbx_seq_one_letter_code
_entity_poly.pdbx_strand_id
1 'polypeptide(L)'
;MMALSMTAADASVVDIVFTETGTGVSVIGSGSVDTSLMTLNGSSAHIHGMNPQGGAIGAGSSGSANLFSADPFTPFGTASSIGAAPGTGDIFGLYFLGGSPVLAVSDTYVSSAALSFTLDLPGESFGTLGVGPNVTYTTTGATVNFIFDSAEVPLPASLPLLALSALALGLLRARRRS
;
A
#
# COMPACT_ATOMS: atom_id res chain seq x y z
N MET A 1 4.10 -36.10 -32.91
CA MET A 1 3.96 -35.82 -31.47
C MET A 1 4.00 -34.30 -31.32
N MET A 2 2.83 -33.66 -31.23
CA MET A 2 2.73 -32.21 -31.08
C MET A 2 2.93 -31.87 -29.60
N ALA A 3 3.96 -31.07 -29.29
CA ALA A 3 4.14 -30.52 -27.95
C ALA A 3 3.04 -29.48 -27.72
N LEU A 4 2.17 -29.74 -26.74
CA LEU A 4 1.25 -28.73 -26.23
C LEU A 4 2.10 -27.68 -25.52
N SER A 5 2.20 -26.50 -26.11
CA SER A 5 2.66 -25.31 -25.41
C SER A 5 1.60 -24.98 -24.37
N MET A 6 1.88 -25.27 -23.10
CA MET A 6 1.11 -24.70 -22.00
C MET A 6 1.51 -23.23 -21.91
N THR A 7 0.64 -22.35 -22.39
CA THR A 7 0.71 -20.94 -22.00
C THR A 7 0.62 -20.92 -20.48
N ALA A 8 1.63 -20.35 -19.81
CA ALA A 8 1.59 -20.18 -18.37
C ALA A 8 0.26 -19.49 -18.02
N ALA A 9 -0.48 -20.04 -17.05
CA ALA A 9 -1.65 -19.36 -16.50
C ALA A 9 -1.22 -17.95 -16.10
N ASP A 10 -1.94 -16.93 -16.56
CA ASP A 10 -1.70 -15.54 -16.17
C ASP A 10 -1.63 -15.51 -14.63
N ALA A 11 -0.47 -15.13 -14.09
CA ALA A 11 -0.31 -15.03 -12.65
C ALA A 11 -1.37 -14.06 -12.11
N SER A 12 -2.04 -14.41 -11.01
CA SER A 12 -2.98 -13.50 -10.38
C SER A 12 -2.26 -12.19 -9.99
N VAL A 13 -2.88 -11.04 -10.23
CA VAL A 13 -2.28 -9.73 -9.97
C VAL A 13 -3.08 -9.04 -8.87
N VAL A 14 -2.37 -8.42 -7.91
CA VAL A 14 -2.93 -7.54 -6.88
C VAL A 14 -2.29 -6.16 -7.03
N ASP A 15 -3.08 -5.17 -7.42
CA ASP A 15 -2.65 -3.78 -7.47
C ASP A 15 -3.05 -3.08 -6.17
N ILE A 16 -2.08 -2.42 -5.54
CA ILE A 16 -2.23 -1.65 -4.30
C ILE A 16 -1.86 -0.20 -4.62
N VAL A 17 -2.88 0.63 -4.72
CA VAL A 17 -2.75 2.06 -5.03
C VAL A 17 -2.72 2.85 -3.74
N PHE A 18 -1.69 3.66 -3.58
CA PHE A 18 -1.53 4.61 -2.50
C PHE A 18 -1.83 6.00 -3.05
N THR A 19 -2.69 6.76 -2.37
CA THR A 19 -3.02 8.14 -2.72
C THR A 19 -2.77 9.03 -1.51
N GLU A 20 -1.87 10.01 -1.65
CA GLU A 20 -1.64 11.02 -0.62
C GLU A 20 -2.67 12.15 -0.74
N THR A 21 -3.22 12.57 0.40
CA THR A 21 -4.15 13.69 0.53
C THR A 21 -3.69 14.62 1.64
N GLY A 22 -4.32 15.80 1.76
CA GLY A 22 -4.00 16.73 2.84
C GLY A 22 -4.26 16.21 4.27
N THR A 23 -4.91 15.05 4.43
CA THR A 23 -5.26 14.46 5.74
C THR A 23 -4.53 13.15 6.04
N GLY A 24 -3.81 12.57 5.07
CA GLY A 24 -3.21 11.25 5.22
C GLY A 24 -2.99 10.54 3.89
N VAL A 25 -2.59 9.28 3.96
CA VAL A 25 -2.50 8.37 2.81
C VAL A 25 -3.68 7.40 2.84
N SER A 26 -4.40 7.27 1.72
CA SER A 26 -5.40 6.22 1.52
C SER A 26 -4.82 5.14 0.63
N VAL A 27 -5.13 3.89 0.94
CA VAL A 27 -4.67 2.71 0.22
C VAL A 27 -5.88 1.94 -0.27
N ILE A 28 -5.93 1.65 -1.57
CA ILE A 28 -6.96 0.85 -2.20
C ILE A 28 -6.28 -0.30 -2.91
N GLY A 29 -6.67 -1.52 -2.59
CA GLY A 29 -6.17 -2.72 -3.24
C GLY A 29 -7.25 -3.47 -3.98
N SER A 30 -6.90 -4.03 -5.13
CA SER A 30 -7.78 -4.93 -5.87
C SER A 30 -6.99 -5.97 -6.66
N GLY A 31 -7.58 -7.14 -6.91
CA GLY A 31 -6.90 -8.16 -7.69
C GLY A 31 -7.36 -9.57 -7.36
N SER A 32 -6.45 -10.53 -7.45
CA SER A 32 -6.67 -11.89 -6.96
C SER A 32 -5.33 -12.57 -6.61
N VAL A 33 -5.41 -13.67 -5.87
CA VAL A 33 -4.28 -14.54 -5.52
C VAL A 33 -4.68 -15.99 -5.77
N ASP A 34 -3.84 -16.74 -6.48
CA ASP A 34 -4.00 -18.19 -6.63
C ASP A 34 -3.33 -18.92 -5.45
N THR A 35 -4.07 -19.08 -4.36
CA THR A 35 -3.60 -19.77 -3.15
C THR A 35 -3.46 -21.28 -3.35
N SER A 36 -3.99 -21.85 -4.45
CA SER A 36 -3.84 -23.29 -4.74
C SER A 36 -2.41 -23.70 -5.07
N LEU A 37 -1.57 -22.72 -5.43
CA LEU A 37 -0.14 -22.88 -5.70
C LEU A 37 0.73 -22.63 -4.46
N MET A 38 0.15 -22.23 -3.33
CA MET A 38 0.87 -21.79 -2.14
C MET A 38 0.76 -22.80 -0.99
N THR A 39 1.74 -22.79 -0.09
CA THR A 39 1.74 -23.62 1.12
C THR A 39 1.11 -22.86 2.28
N LEU A 40 0.05 -23.42 2.88
CA LEU A 40 -0.56 -22.86 4.10
C LEU A 40 0.33 -23.11 5.32
N ASN A 41 0.74 -22.05 6.01
CA ASN A 41 1.53 -22.10 7.24
C ASN A 41 0.66 -22.10 8.51
N GLY A 42 -0.58 -21.61 8.42
CA GLY A 42 -1.52 -21.56 9.54
C GLY A 42 -2.51 -20.41 9.40
N SER A 43 -3.13 -20.04 10.52
CA SER A 43 -4.07 -18.92 10.59
C SER A 43 -3.77 -18.02 11.78
N SER A 44 -4.06 -16.72 11.67
CA SER A 44 -3.87 -15.73 12.74
C SER A 44 -4.95 -14.65 12.68
N ALA A 45 -5.10 -13.90 13.77
CA ALA A 45 -5.78 -12.61 13.70
C ALA A 45 -5.04 -11.69 12.71
N HIS A 46 -5.81 -10.99 11.88
CA HIS A 46 -5.29 -10.04 10.90
C HIS A 46 -4.78 -8.76 11.60
N ILE A 47 -3.66 -8.21 11.10
CA ILE A 47 -3.00 -7.03 11.67
C ILE A 47 -3.09 -5.90 10.64
N HIS A 48 -3.62 -4.76 11.05
CA HIS A 48 -3.79 -3.58 10.20
C HIS A 48 -2.63 -2.61 10.34
N GLY A 49 -2.13 -2.10 9.21
CA GLY A 49 -1.04 -1.14 9.17
C GLY A 49 0.00 -1.50 8.14
N MET A 50 1.21 -0.97 8.30
CA MET A 50 2.29 -1.18 7.35
C MET A 50 3.65 -1.10 8.01
N ASN A 51 4.64 -1.72 7.39
CA ASN A 51 6.05 -1.52 7.68
C ASN A 51 6.78 -1.41 6.33
N PRO A 52 6.88 -0.20 5.75
CA PRO A 52 7.53 0.02 4.46
C PRO A 52 8.98 -0.48 4.42
N GLN A 53 9.72 -0.30 5.51
CA GLN A 53 11.10 -0.80 5.65
C GLN A 53 11.17 -2.33 5.61
N GLY A 54 10.14 -3.01 6.12
CA GLY A 54 10.04 -4.47 6.07
C GLY A 54 9.45 -5.00 4.77
N GLY A 55 8.76 -4.19 3.97
CA GLY A 55 7.96 -4.68 2.85
C GLY A 55 6.61 -5.28 3.27
N ALA A 56 6.13 -4.95 4.47
CA ALA A 56 4.88 -5.50 5.01
C ALA A 56 3.72 -4.50 4.96
N ILE A 57 2.51 -5.01 4.75
CA ILE A 57 1.26 -4.26 4.76
C ILE A 57 0.12 -5.18 5.18
N GLY A 58 -0.84 -4.68 5.94
CA GLY A 58 -2.08 -5.38 6.26
C GLY A 58 -3.26 -4.42 6.12
N ALA A 59 -4.20 -4.79 5.26
CA ALA A 59 -5.32 -3.95 4.84
C ALA A 59 -6.62 -4.75 4.78
N GLY A 60 -7.73 -4.02 4.80
CA GLY A 60 -9.07 -4.60 4.80
C GLY A 60 -9.70 -4.67 6.18
N SER A 61 -10.76 -5.49 6.27
CA SER A 61 -11.56 -5.65 7.49
C SER A 61 -10.83 -6.44 8.59
N SER A 62 -11.38 -6.45 9.80
CA SER A 62 -10.90 -7.32 10.89
C SER A 62 -11.39 -8.75 10.73
N GLY A 63 -10.57 -9.73 11.12
CA GLY A 63 -10.97 -11.13 11.13
C GLY A 63 -9.80 -12.08 11.27
N SER A 64 -10.05 -13.33 10.90
CA SER A 64 -9.04 -14.39 10.82
C SER A 64 -8.49 -14.47 9.39
N ALA A 65 -7.18 -14.64 9.28
CA ALA A 65 -6.48 -14.73 8.01
C ALA A 65 -5.71 -16.05 7.92
N ASN A 66 -5.80 -16.72 6.78
CA ASN A 66 -4.91 -17.80 6.42
C ASN A 66 -3.57 -17.20 5.96
N LEU A 67 -2.47 -17.76 6.46
CA LEU A 67 -1.10 -17.32 6.17
C LEU A 67 -0.44 -18.32 5.23
N PHE A 68 -0.14 -17.90 4.01
CA PHE A 68 0.52 -18.69 2.99
C PHE A 68 1.99 -18.29 2.89
N SER A 69 2.89 -19.27 2.72
CA SER A 69 4.31 -18.98 2.42
C SER A 69 4.41 -18.14 1.16
N ALA A 70 5.20 -17.07 1.23
CA ALA A 70 5.47 -16.20 0.10
C ALA A 70 6.98 -16.14 -0.18
N ASP A 71 7.34 -15.63 -1.36
CA ASP A 71 8.73 -15.31 -1.67
C ASP A 71 9.16 -14.02 -0.93
N PRO A 72 10.48 -13.78 -0.73
CA PRO A 72 10.96 -12.59 -0.04
C PRO A 72 10.48 -11.27 -0.66
N PHE A 73 9.94 -10.39 0.18
CA PHE A 73 9.56 -9.03 -0.20
C PHE A 73 10.76 -8.08 -0.08
N THR A 74 10.82 -7.04 -0.91
CA THR A 74 11.77 -5.95 -0.71
C THR A 74 11.10 -4.80 0.06
N PRO A 75 11.88 -3.92 0.71
CA PRO A 75 11.32 -2.69 1.26
C PRO A 75 10.70 -1.82 0.16
N PHE A 76 9.60 -1.14 0.46
CA PHE A 76 9.00 -0.11 -0.41
C PHE A 76 9.02 1.29 0.20
N GLY A 77 9.62 1.43 1.37
CA GLY A 77 9.92 2.72 1.97
C GLY A 77 10.88 2.60 3.14
N THR A 78 11.04 3.67 3.90
CA THR A 78 12.00 3.72 5.03
C THR A 78 11.35 3.78 6.40
N ALA A 79 10.03 4.01 6.47
CA ALA A 79 9.34 4.03 7.75
C ALA A 79 9.29 2.65 8.40
N SER A 80 9.36 2.65 9.73
CA SER A 80 9.14 1.49 10.57
C SER A 80 7.64 1.11 10.61
N SER A 81 7.28 0.16 11.48
CA SER A 81 5.89 -0.24 11.69
C SER A 81 4.99 0.94 12.08
N ILE A 82 3.91 1.11 11.34
CA ILE A 82 2.83 2.07 11.54
C ILE A 82 1.55 1.26 11.72
N GLY A 83 0.92 1.41 12.89
CA GLY A 83 -0.39 0.81 13.14
C GLY A 83 -1.49 1.64 12.48
N ALA A 84 -2.53 0.97 12.00
CA ALA A 84 -3.69 1.61 11.41
C ALA A 84 -4.98 1.05 12.02
N ALA A 85 -6.07 1.81 11.91
CA ALA A 85 -7.39 1.27 12.17
C ALA A 85 -7.76 0.24 11.06
N PRO A 86 -8.65 -0.71 11.33
CA PRO A 86 -9.17 -1.59 10.29
C PRO A 86 -9.79 -0.79 9.15
N GLY A 87 -9.49 -1.21 7.91
CA GLY A 87 -10.15 -0.69 6.73
C GLY A 87 -11.44 -1.43 6.42
N THR A 88 -11.82 -1.46 5.14
CA THR A 88 -13.01 -2.14 4.64
C THR A 88 -12.67 -3.14 3.54
N GLY A 89 -13.59 -4.08 3.26
CA GLY A 89 -13.42 -5.10 2.23
C GLY A 89 -12.71 -6.35 2.71
N ASP A 90 -12.09 -7.06 1.77
CA ASP A 90 -11.43 -8.35 1.99
C ASP A 90 -10.16 -8.18 2.83
N ILE A 91 -9.82 -9.20 3.61
CA ILE A 91 -8.54 -9.24 4.31
C ILE A 91 -7.43 -9.51 3.29
N PHE A 92 -6.41 -8.65 3.27
CA PHE A 92 -5.17 -8.87 2.51
C PHE A 92 -3.96 -8.36 3.30
N GLY A 93 -2.86 -9.11 3.27
CA GLY A 93 -1.61 -8.61 3.82
C GLY A 93 -0.36 -9.36 3.38
N LEU A 94 0.77 -8.71 3.56
CA LEU A 94 2.12 -9.25 3.44
C LEU A 94 2.80 -9.05 4.80
N TYR A 95 3.29 -10.12 5.40
CA TYR A 95 3.87 -10.12 6.75
C TYR A 95 5.16 -10.93 6.84
N PHE A 96 5.78 -10.90 8.02
CA PHE A 96 6.86 -11.81 8.41
C PHE A 96 6.45 -12.60 9.64
N LEU A 97 6.37 -13.93 9.51
CA LEU A 97 6.16 -14.85 10.61
C LEU A 97 7.52 -15.44 11.02
N GLY A 98 8.06 -15.00 12.16
CA GLY A 98 9.38 -15.45 12.61
C GLY A 98 10.51 -15.15 11.62
N GLY A 99 10.38 -14.05 10.85
CA GLY A 99 11.32 -13.66 9.79
C GLY A 99 11.04 -14.29 8.42
N SER A 100 10.07 -15.20 8.31
CA SER A 100 9.67 -15.78 7.02
C SER A 100 8.53 -14.97 6.39
N PRO A 101 8.65 -14.54 5.12
CA PRO A 101 7.59 -13.81 4.43
C PRO A 101 6.33 -14.69 4.25
N VAL A 102 5.16 -14.10 4.53
CA VAL A 102 3.86 -14.75 4.33
C VAL A 102 2.87 -13.78 3.70
N LEU A 103 2.00 -14.31 2.85
CA LEU A 103 0.84 -13.63 2.30
C LEU A 103 -0.39 -14.04 3.11
N ALA A 104 -1.19 -13.07 3.50
CA ALA A 104 -2.41 -13.26 4.27
C ALA A 104 -3.63 -12.89 3.44
N VAL A 105 -4.63 -13.76 3.46
CA VAL A 105 -5.99 -13.51 2.95
C VAL A 105 -7.01 -14.02 3.95
N SER A 106 -8.28 -13.61 3.84
CA SER A 106 -9.34 -14.14 4.73
C SER A 106 -9.32 -15.67 4.77
N ASP A 107 -9.61 -16.26 5.93
CA ASP A 107 -9.74 -17.71 6.08
C ASP A 107 -10.89 -18.32 5.24
N THR A 108 -11.81 -17.50 4.77
CA THR A 108 -12.89 -17.87 3.84
C THR A 108 -12.59 -17.55 2.38
N TYR A 109 -11.40 -17.02 2.07
CA TYR A 109 -11.00 -16.68 0.70
C TYR A 109 -10.91 -17.93 -0.18
N VAL A 110 -11.53 -17.86 -1.36
CA VAL A 110 -11.47 -18.89 -2.39
C VAL A 110 -10.38 -18.53 -3.39
N SER A 111 -9.52 -19.50 -3.75
CA SER A 111 -8.41 -19.25 -4.67
C SER A 111 -8.86 -18.55 -5.96
N SER A 112 -8.10 -17.55 -6.40
CA SER A 112 -8.37 -16.69 -7.57
C SER A 112 -9.66 -15.87 -7.50
N ALA A 113 -10.36 -15.82 -6.36
CA ALA A 113 -11.47 -14.90 -6.17
C ALA A 113 -10.99 -13.44 -6.22
N ALA A 114 -11.87 -12.53 -6.65
CA ALA A 114 -11.56 -11.11 -6.65
C ALA A 114 -11.40 -10.61 -5.20
N LEU A 115 -10.36 -9.84 -4.97
CA LEU A 115 -10.06 -9.10 -3.75
C LEU A 115 -10.36 -7.63 -3.98
N SER A 116 -10.93 -6.98 -2.96
CA SER A 116 -11.06 -5.53 -2.88
C SER A 116 -10.93 -5.10 -1.43
N PHE A 117 -9.99 -4.21 -1.13
CA PHE A 117 -9.72 -3.79 0.24
C PHE A 117 -9.25 -2.34 0.33
N THR A 118 -9.38 -1.76 1.52
CA THR A 118 -8.90 -0.42 1.82
C THR A 118 -8.07 -0.38 3.10
N LEU A 119 -7.25 0.66 3.24
CA LEU A 119 -6.57 1.03 4.47
C LEU A 119 -6.32 2.54 4.46
N ASP A 120 -6.68 3.22 5.55
CA ASP A 120 -6.38 4.64 5.71
C ASP A 120 -5.31 4.86 6.77
N LEU A 121 -4.36 5.75 6.46
CA LEU A 121 -3.22 6.14 7.29
C LEU A 121 -3.30 7.64 7.58
N PRO A 122 -4.18 8.06 8.51
CA PRO A 122 -4.37 9.47 8.81
C PRO A 122 -3.10 10.08 9.42
N GLY A 123 -2.74 11.28 8.95
CA GLY A 123 -1.56 12.00 9.39
C GLY A 123 -0.24 11.55 8.75
N GLU A 124 -0.24 10.48 7.96
CA GLU A 124 0.91 10.06 7.17
C GLU A 124 0.99 10.75 5.81
N SER A 125 2.18 10.76 5.21
CA SER A 125 2.48 11.28 3.87
C SER A 125 3.49 10.34 3.20
N PHE A 126 3.65 10.41 1.88
CA PHE A 126 4.71 9.64 1.22
C PHE A 126 6.10 10.01 1.76
N GLY A 127 6.29 11.26 2.17
CA GLY A 127 7.51 11.72 2.83
C GLY A 127 7.76 11.05 4.19
N THR A 128 6.74 10.92 5.05
CA THR A 128 6.89 10.27 6.36
C THR A 128 7.01 8.76 6.24
N LEU A 129 6.31 8.15 5.28
CA LEU A 129 6.45 6.72 4.96
C LEU A 129 7.80 6.40 4.29
N GLY A 130 8.45 7.43 3.72
CA GLY A 130 9.68 7.31 2.94
C GLY A 130 9.50 6.41 1.73
N VAL A 131 8.32 6.39 1.12
CA VAL A 131 8.02 5.53 -0.03
C VAL A 131 8.67 6.07 -1.30
N GLY A 132 9.24 5.15 -2.08
CA GLY A 132 9.96 5.44 -3.32
C GLY A 132 9.09 5.23 -4.57
N PRO A 133 9.70 5.17 -5.78
CA PRO A 133 8.98 4.84 -7.00
C PRO A 133 8.32 3.45 -6.90
N ASN A 134 7.31 3.20 -7.75
CA ASN A 134 6.52 1.96 -7.78
C ASN A 134 7.36 0.70 -7.59
N VAL A 135 6.85 -0.21 -6.75
CA VAL A 135 7.52 -1.46 -6.40
C VAL A 135 6.64 -2.64 -6.79
N THR A 136 7.21 -3.64 -7.45
CA THR A 136 6.51 -4.88 -7.82
C THR A 136 7.14 -6.06 -7.09
N TYR A 137 6.31 -6.88 -6.45
CA TYR A 137 6.68 -8.17 -5.89
C TYR A 137 6.06 -9.28 -6.71
N THR A 138 6.83 -10.32 -6.98
CA THR A 138 6.30 -11.55 -7.54
C THR A 138 6.53 -12.64 -6.52
N THR A 139 5.44 -13.31 -6.13
CA THR A 139 5.46 -14.50 -5.29
C THR A 139 4.78 -15.64 -6.03
N THR A 140 5.02 -16.87 -5.61
CA THR A 140 4.20 -18.00 -6.02
C THR A 140 2.72 -17.68 -5.79
N GLY A 141 1.90 -17.78 -6.85
CA GLY A 141 0.45 -17.54 -6.80
C GLY A 141 0.00 -16.09 -6.97
N ALA A 142 0.88 -15.09 -6.93
CA ALA A 142 0.50 -13.69 -7.17
C ALA A 142 1.66 -12.75 -7.56
N THR A 143 1.36 -11.73 -8.36
CA THR A 143 2.17 -10.52 -8.51
C THR A 143 1.49 -9.37 -7.77
N VAL A 144 2.19 -8.69 -6.88
CA VAL A 144 1.68 -7.55 -6.11
C VAL A 144 2.37 -6.27 -6.57
N ASN A 145 1.61 -5.29 -7.05
CA ASN A 145 2.12 -4.00 -7.49
C ASN A 145 1.77 -2.92 -6.47
N PHE A 146 2.78 -2.17 -6.02
CA PHE A 146 2.63 -0.96 -5.22
C PHE A 146 2.72 0.23 -6.16
N ILE A 147 1.59 0.94 -6.28
CA ILE A 147 1.42 2.09 -7.16
C ILE A 147 1.28 3.31 -6.28
N PHE A 148 2.28 4.20 -6.29
CA PHE A 148 2.25 5.43 -5.52
C PHE A 148 1.73 6.56 -6.40
N ASP A 149 0.43 6.84 -6.28
CA ASP A 149 -0.22 7.92 -7.00
C ASP A 149 0.00 9.24 -6.27
N SER A 150 1.07 9.93 -6.65
CA SER A 150 1.27 11.33 -6.29
C SER A 150 0.38 12.20 -7.17
N ALA A 151 -0.94 12.12 -6.98
CA ALA A 151 -1.80 13.21 -7.41
C ALA A 151 -1.20 14.47 -6.80
N GLU A 152 -0.77 15.44 -7.63
CA GLU A 152 -0.14 16.67 -7.14
C GLU A 152 -1.00 17.25 -6.02
N VAL A 153 -0.57 17.11 -4.76
CA VAL A 153 -1.31 17.69 -3.64
C VAL A 153 -1.27 19.19 -3.90
N PRO A 154 -2.42 19.86 -4.19
CA PRO A 154 -2.40 21.26 -4.55
C PRO A 154 -1.70 22.01 -3.43
N LEU A 155 -0.65 22.76 -3.78
CA LEU A 155 0.13 23.53 -2.81
C LEU A 155 -0.86 24.25 -1.88
N PRO A 156 -0.71 24.13 -0.55
CA PRO A 156 -1.67 24.74 0.35
C PRO A 156 -1.76 26.23 0.01
N ALA A 157 -2.99 26.75 -0.10
CA ALA A 157 -3.25 28.13 -0.52
C ALA A 157 -2.51 29.18 0.33
N SER A 158 -1.96 28.77 1.49
CA SER A 158 -1.07 29.55 2.33
C SER A 158 0.19 30.04 1.63
N LEU A 159 0.77 29.31 0.67
CA LEU A 159 1.98 29.75 -0.03
C LEU A 159 1.72 30.96 -0.96
N PRO A 160 0.71 30.93 -1.85
CA PRO A 160 0.26 32.12 -2.57
C PRO A 160 -0.12 33.28 -1.65
N LEU A 161 -0.80 33.00 -0.53
CA LEU A 161 -1.18 34.03 0.45
C LEU A 161 0.02 34.63 1.19
N LEU A 162 1.05 33.83 1.50
CA LEU A 162 2.30 34.31 2.09
C LEU A 162 3.05 35.19 1.09
N ALA A 163 3.14 34.78 -0.17
CA ALA A 163 3.75 35.58 -1.22
C ALA A 163 3.01 36.91 -1.43
N LEU A 164 1.68 36.89 -1.49
CA LEU A 164 0.84 38.09 -1.60
C LEU A 164 0.99 39.03 -0.41
N SER A 165 1.03 38.49 0.81
CA SER A 165 1.22 39.31 2.02
C SER A 165 2.62 39.91 2.11
N ALA A 166 3.67 39.18 1.70
CA ALA A 166 5.03 39.72 1.58
C ALA A 166 5.12 40.85 0.54
N LEU A 167 4.47 40.68 -0.61
CA LEU A 167 4.37 41.71 -1.66
C LEU A 167 3.64 42.96 -1.17
N ALA A 168 2.50 42.78 -0.49
CA ALA A 168 1.75 43.88 0.10
C ALA A 168 2.56 44.66 1.14
N LEU A 169 3.29 43.96 2.02
CA LEU A 169 4.19 44.58 3.00
C LEU A 169 5.35 45.33 2.33
N GLY A 170 5.92 44.77 1.25
CA GLY A 170 6.96 45.42 0.45
C GLY A 170 6.49 46.75 -0.15
N LEU A 171 5.29 46.77 -0.74
CA LEU A 171 4.67 47.96 -1.32
C LEU A 171 4.36 49.03 -0.26
N LEU A 172 3.86 48.63 0.91
CA LEU A 172 3.60 49.55 2.03
C LEU A 172 4.89 50.21 2.54
N ARG A 173 6.01 49.48 2.56
CA ARG A 173 7.31 50.02 2.98
C ARG A 173 7.89 50.98 1.96
N ALA A 174 7.73 50.70 0.66
CA ALA A 174 8.20 51.58 -0.41
C ALA A 174 7.50 52.96 -0.33
N ARG A 175 6.19 52.98 -0.07
CA ARG A 175 5.40 54.21 0.03
C ARG A 175 5.76 55.14 1.20
N ARG A 176 6.44 54.64 2.24
CA ARG A 176 6.90 55.46 3.39
C ARG A 176 8.24 56.15 3.15
N ARG A 177 8.97 55.80 2.07
CA ARG A 177 10.29 56.35 1.75
C ARG A 177 10.27 57.43 0.66
N SER A 178 9.16 57.53 -0.06
CA SER A 178 8.82 58.59 -1.01
C SER A 178 8.05 59.70 -0.32
#